data_AF-A0A522EJF2-F1
#
_entry.id   AF-A0A522EJF2-F1
#
_cell.length_a   1.000
_cell.length_b   1.000
_cell.length_c   1.000
_cell.angle_alpha   90.00
_cell.angle_beta   90.00
_cell.angle_gamma   90.00
#
_symmetry.space_group_name_H-M   'P 1'
#
loop_
_entity.id
_entity.type
_entity.pdbx_description
1 polymer ?
#
loop_
_entity_poly.entity_id
_entity_poly.type
_entity_poly.pdbx_seq_one_letter_code
_entity_poly.pdbx_strand_id
1 'polypeptide(L)'
;MLAQPPKASNRALFAYATSPGDTAADGTGRNSPFTSGLLTSIRKEHRLEDVFAETQESVLKKTSKKQKPWTTQSLGDIKFYF
;
A
#
# COMPACT_ATOMS: atom_id res chain seq x y z
N MET A 1 11.98 7.98 6.15
CA MET A 1 10.81 8.40 6.95
C MET A 1 9.77 9.06 6.04
N LEU A 2 8.49 8.70 6.16
CA LEU A 2 7.40 9.33 5.39
C LEU A 2 6.87 10.59 6.10
N ALA A 3 6.69 11.69 5.36
CA ALA A 3 6.00 12.88 5.86
C ALA A 3 4.48 12.71 5.83
N GLN A 4 3.70 13.61 6.47
CA GLN A 4 2.24 13.53 6.37
C GLN A 4 1.77 13.55 4.90
N PRO A 5 0.92 12.61 4.48
CA PRO A 5 0.49 12.53 3.10
C PRO A 5 -0.48 13.68 2.80
N PRO A 6 -0.40 14.29 1.61
CA PRO A 6 -1.40 15.24 1.16
C PRO A 6 -2.78 14.58 1.13
N LYS A 7 -3.82 15.37 1.38
CA LYS A 7 -5.20 14.94 1.15
C LYS A 7 -5.37 14.67 -0.34
N ALA A 8 -5.92 13.51 -0.70
CA ALA A 8 -6.17 13.19 -2.10
C ALA A 8 -7.19 14.18 -2.70
N SER A 9 -6.79 14.92 -3.74
CA SER A 9 -7.66 15.79 -4.54
C SER A 9 -7.88 15.18 -5.92
N ASN A 10 -9.13 15.14 -6.39
CA ASN A 10 -9.54 14.71 -7.73
C ASN A 10 -9.15 13.28 -8.13
N ARG A 11 -9.99 12.28 -7.81
CA ARG A 11 -9.96 10.92 -8.39
C ARG A 11 -8.58 10.25 -8.32
N ALA A 12 -7.90 10.42 -7.19
CA ALA A 12 -6.59 9.85 -6.94
C ALA A 12 -6.64 8.88 -5.76
N LEU A 13 -5.81 7.84 -5.82
CA LEU A 13 -5.38 7.04 -4.69
C LEU A 13 -3.86 7.21 -4.54
N PHE A 14 -3.43 7.55 -3.34
CA PHE A 14 -2.04 7.50 -2.94
C PHE A 14 -1.83 6.32 -2.01
N ALA A 15 -0.89 5.45 -2.37
CA ALA A 15 -0.48 4.31 -1.57
C ALA A 15 1.00 4.46 -1.19
N TYR A 16 1.28 4.45 0.11
CA TYR A 16 2.60 4.62 0.68
C TYR A 16 3.08 3.32 1.31
N ALA A 17 4.37 3.04 1.17
CA ALA A 17 4.97 1.81 1.67
C ALA A 17 4.96 1.70 3.20
N THR A 18 4.83 2.81 3.92
CA THR A 18 4.79 2.86 5.38
C THR A 18 3.89 3.99 5.86
N SER A 19 3.72 4.11 7.18
CA SER A 19 2.94 5.16 7.83
C SER A 19 3.75 6.44 8.02
N PRO A 20 3.12 7.61 8.17
CA PRO A 20 3.82 8.86 8.44
C PRO A 20 4.68 8.75 9.71
N GLY A 21 5.89 9.30 9.70
CA GLY A 21 6.84 9.18 10.79
C GLY A 21 7.67 7.88 10.77
N ASP A 22 7.30 6.89 9.95
CA ASP A 22 8.01 5.62 9.86
C ASP A 22 8.89 5.52 8.61
N THR A 23 9.81 4.56 8.62
CA THR A 23 10.68 4.24 7.48
C THR A 23 10.28 2.91 6.86
N ALA A 24 10.12 2.89 5.54
CA ALA A 24 9.87 1.66 4.80
C ALA A 24 11.18 0.87 4.68
N ALA A 25 11.12 -0.44 4.89
CA ALA A 25 12.26 -1.31 4.69
C ALA A 25 12.48 -1.58 3.20
N ASP A 26 13.74 -1.60 2.78
CA ASP A 26 14.13 -2.01 1.42
C ASP A 26 13.99 -3.52 1.20
N GLY A 27 13.88 -4.29 2.29
CA GLY A 27 13.86 -5.75 2.25
C GLY A 27 15.27 -6.34 2.08
N THR A 28 15.34 -7.64 1.82
CA THR A 28 16.60 -8.38 1.68
C THR A 28 16.80 -8.97 0.29
N GLY A 29 15.87 -8.71 -0.63
CA GLY A 29 15.90 -9.24 -1.99
C GLY A 29 15.68 -8.15 -3.03
N ARG A 30 15.26 -8.55 -4.23
CA ARG A 30 15.06 -7.62 -5.37
C ARG A 30 14.01 -6.53 -5.11
N ASN A 31 12.99 -6.82 -4.31
CA ASN A 31 11.85 -5.94 -4.08
C ASN A 31 11.66 -5.69 -2.58
N SER A 32 11.26 -4.47 -2.22
CA SER A 32 10.82 -4.14 -0.86
C SER A 32 9.63 -5.02 -0.43
N PRO A 33 9.34 -5.13 0.88
CA PRO A 33 8.16 -5.83 1.36
C PRO A 33 6.88 -5.31 0.71
N PHE A 34 6.76 -3.98 0.53
CA PHE A 34 5.62 -3.34 -0.10
C PHE A 34 5.49 -3.73 -1.57
N THR A 35 6.53 -3.51 -2.38
CA THR A 35 6.52 -3.84 -3.81
C THR A 35 6.26 -5.33 -4.02
N SER A 36 6.84 -6.19 -3.18
CA SER A 36 6.62 -7.63 -3.24
C SER A 36 5.16 -8.02 -2.93
N GLY A 37 4.54 -7.38 -1.93
CA GLY A 37 3.12 -7.58 -1.60
C GLY A 37 2.22 -7.13 -2.74
N LEU A 38 2.44 -5.90 -3.23
CA LEU A 38 1.65 -5.30 -4.30
C LEU A 38 1.67 -6.13 -5.59
N LEU A 39 2.85 -6.57 -6.04
CA LEU A 39 2.98 -7.40 -7.25
C LEU A 39 2.26 -8.76 -7.13
N THR A 40 2.03 -9.24 -5.92
CA THR A 40 1.28 -10.47 -5.67
C THR A 40 -0.22 -10.20 -5.70
N SER A 41 -0.68 -9.16 -5.01
CA SER A 41 -2.10 -8.84 -4.90
C SER A 41 -2.71 -8.25 -6.17
N ILE A 42 -1.97 -7.42 -6.92
CA ILE A 42 -2.47 -6.77 -8.14
C ILE A 42 -2.76 -7.74 -9.29
N ARG A 43 -2.27 -8.99 -9.21
CA ARG A 43 -2.51 -10.02 -10.23
C ARG A 43 -3.85 -10.73 -10.07
N LYS A 44 -4.59 -10.44 -8.99
CA LYS A 44 -5.90 -11.03 -8.72
C LYS A 44 -6.98 -10.08 -9.23
N GLU A 45 -8.08 -10.65 -9.73
CA GLU A 45 -9.27 -9.89 -10.12
C GLU A 45 -10.04 -9.39 -8.89
N HIS A 46 -9.46 -8.40 -8.22
CA HIS A 46 -9.92 -7.87 -6.94
C HIS A 46 -10.24 -6.39 -7.08
N ARG A 47 -11.07 -5.88 -6.16
CA ARG A 47 -11.24 -4.43 -6.04
C ARG A 47 -9.93 -3.79 -5.61
N LEU A 48 -9.75 -2.53 -5.99
CA LEU A 48 -8.61 -1.71 -5.57
C LEU A 48 -8.37 -1.78 -4.06
N GLU A 49 -9.44 -1.67 -3.26
CA GLU A 49 -9.33 -1.69 -1.81
C GLU A 49 -8.83 -3.04 -1.28
N ASP A 50 -9.28 -4.14 -1.88
CA ASP A 50 -8.85 -5.50 -1.54
C ASP A 50 -7.38 -5.72 -1.89
N VAL A 51 -6.92 -5.22 -3.05
CA VAL A 51 -5.51 -5.29 -3.45
C VAL A 51 -4.61 -4.61 -2.43
N PHE A 52 -4.97 -3.41 -1.95
CA PHE A 52 -4.18 -2.68 -0.97
C PHE A 52 -4.31 -3.24 0.45
N ALA A 53 -5.47 -3.79 0.82
CA ALA A 53 -5.65 -4.50 2.09
C ALA A 53 -4.73 -5.73 2.18
N GLU A 54 -4.73 -6.57 1.15
CA GLU A 54 -3.83 -7.73 1.09
C GLU A 54 -2.35 -7.34 1.03
N THR A 55 -2.02 -6.27 0.30
CA THR A 55 -0.66 -5.72 0.27
C THR A 55 -0.22 -5.33 1.68
N GLN A 56 -1.09 -4.63 2.43
CA GLN A 56 -0.82 -4.24 3.81
C GLN A 56 -0.60 -5.46 4.72
N GLU A 57 -1.45 -6.50 4.64
CA GLU A 57 -1.28 -7.73 5.40
C GLU A 57 0.07 -8.42 5.11
N SER A 58 0.45 -8.48 3.83
CA SER A 58 1.73 -9.04 3.39
C SER A 58 2.92 -8.30 4.02
N VAL A 59 2.88 -6.96 4.04
CA VAL A 59 3.94 -6.13 4.64
C VAL A 59 3.99 -6.31 6.14
N LEU A 60 2.84 -6.28 6.83
CA LEU A 60 2.76 -6.51 8.26
C LEU A 60 3.37 -7.87 8.63
N LYS A 61 3.08 -8.93 7.87
CA LYS A 61 3.66 -10.26 8.09
C LYS A 61 5.17 -10.25 7.88
N LYS A 62 5.65 -9.73 6.75
CA LYS A 62 7.08 -9.75 6.37
C LYS A 62 7.97 -8.88 7.25
N THR A 63 7.40 -7.86 7.89
CA THR A 63 8.15 -6.92 8.73
C THR A 63 7.91 -7.12 10.22
N SER A 64 7.25 -8.22 10.61
CA SER A 64 6.86 -8.47 12.00
C SER A 64 6.10 -7.28 12.61
N LYS A 65 5.19 -6.69 11.83
CA LYS A 65 4.36 -5.52 12.14
C LYS A 65 5.14 -4.21 12.38
N LYS A 66 6.44 -4.16 12.06
CA LYS A 66 7.25 -2.94 12.20
C LYS A 66 7.01 -1.90 11.10
N GLN A 67 6.48 -2.33 9.96
CA GLN A 67 6.11 -1.45 8.85
C GLN A 67 4.63 -1.62 8.56
N LYS A 68 3.89 -0.51 8.53
CA LYS A 68 2.46 -0.49 8.20
C LYS A 68 2.23 0.42 6.99
N PRO A 69 1.95 -0.12 5.80
CA PRO A 69 1.54 0.68 4.65
C PRO A 69 0.34 1.57 4.94
N TRP A 70 0.25 2.69 4.22
CA TRP A 70 -0.82 3.67 4.39
C TRP A 70 -1.42 4.05 3.03
N THR A 71 -2.74 4.22 2.97
CA THR A 71 -3.44 4.63 1.75
C THR A 71 -4.36 5.82 2.02
N THR A 72 -4.53 6.69 1.03
CA THR A 72 -5.56 7.73 1.02
C THR A 72 -6.15 7.86 -0.38
N GLN A 73 -7.46 8.03 -0.49
CA GLN A 73 -8.17 8.02 -1.77
C GLN A 73 -9.29 9.06 -1.84
N SER A 74 -9.60 9.46 -3.08
CA SER A 74 -10.65 10.42 -3.45
C SER A 74 -11.46 9.93 -4.66
N LEU A 75 -11.75 8.63 -4.72
CA LEU A 75 -12.39 7.98 -5.87
C LEU A 75 -13.92 8.12 -5.93
N GLY A 76 -14.56 8.56 -4.85
CA GLY A 76 -16.03 8.62 -4.76
C GLY A 76 -16.65 7.22 -4.85
N ASP A 77 -17.75 7.08 -5.59
CA ASP A 77 -18.47 5.82 -5.77
C ASP A 77 -17.92 4.93 -6.90
N ILE A 78 -16.81 5.33 -7.53
CA ILE A 78 -16.19 4.56 -8.61
C ILE A 78 -15.59 3.29 -8.04
N LYS A 79 -16.04 2.15 -8.56
CA LYS A 79 -15.42 0.85 -8.27
C LYS A 79 -14.30 0.60 -9.28
N PHE A 80 -13.08 0.45 -8.77
CA PHE A 80 -11.91 0.12 -9.58
C PHE A 80 -11.49 -1.33 -9.31
N TYR A 81 -11.17 -2.05 -10.39
CA TYR A 81 -10.73 -3.44 -10.37
C TYR A 81 -9.45 -3.57 -11.19
N PHE A 82 -8.61 -4.53 -10.83
CA PHE A 82 -7.44 -4.94 -11.62
C PHE A 82 -7.72 -6.20 -12.42
#